data_AF-A0AAP4FSZ3-F1
#
_entry.id   AF-A0AAP4FSZ3-F1
#
_cell.length_a   1.000
_cell.length_b   1.000
_cell.length_c   1.000
_cell.angle_alpha   90.00
_cell.angle_beta   90.00
_cell.angle_gamma   90.00
#
_symmetry.space_group_name_H-M   'P 1'
#
loop_
_entity.id
_entity.type
_entity.pdbx_description
1 polymer ?
#
loop_
_entity_poly.entity_id
_entity_poly.type
_entity_poly.pdbx_seq_one_letter_code
_entity_poly.pdbx_strand_id
1 'polypeptide(L)' 'MTNLIKYNTIFAETFEITEDILPGYKYQDTPSWDSVGHMSMIAALEETFDIMLDTEDIIDFSSWEKGKEILKKYDVEVA' A
#
# COMPACT_ATOMS: atom_id res chain seq x y z
N MET A 1 -5.96 1.15 -16.34
CA MET A 1 -6.11 0.34 -15.11
C MET A 1 -6.85 1.18 -14.08
N THR A 2 -7.73 0.57 -13.28
CA THR A 2 -8.35 1.28 -12.14
C THR A 2 -7.31 1.48 -11.04
N ASN A 3 -7.58 2.40 -10.11
CA ASN A 3 -6.70 2.62 -8.95
C ASN A 3 -6.58 1.37 -8.08
N LEU A 4 -7.65 0.57 -7.96
CA LEU A 4 -7.62 -0.72 -7.26
C LEU A 4 -6.62 -1.70 -7.89
N ILE A 5 -6.63 -1.81 -9.22
CA ILE A 5 -5.68 -2.70 -9.90
C ILE A 5 -4.25 -2.24 -9.63
N LYS A 6 -3.95 -0.94 -9.78
CA LYS A 6 -2.61 -0.40 -9.49
C LYS A 6 -2.18 -0.69 -8.05
N TYR A 7 -3.08 -0.41 -7.11
CA TYR A 7 -2.85 -0.61 -5.69
C TYR A 7 -2.57 -2.08 -5.34
N ASN A 8 -3.38 -3.00 -5.85
CA ASN A 8 -3.18 -4.43 -5.66
C ASN A 8 -1.87 -4.92 -6.28
N THR A 9 -1.53 -4.45 -7.49
CA THR A 9 -0.27 -4.79 -8.16
C THR A 9 0.93 -4.37 -7.33
N ILE A 10 0.94 -3.16 -6.77
CA ILE A 10 2.05 -2.70 -5.90
C ILE A 10 2.25 -3.64 -4.72
N PHE A 11 1.17 -4.07 -4.06
CA PHE A 11 1.28 -5.00 -2.94
C PHE A 11 1.77 -6.38 -3.36
N ALA A 12 1.19 -6.93 -4.42
CA ALA A 12 1.54 -8.24 -4.94
C ALA A 12 3.03 -8.29 -5.36
N GLU A 13 3.51 -7.26 -6.04
CA GLU A 13 4.90 -7.16 -6.49
C GLU A 13 5.86 -6.87 -5.33
N THR A 14 5.52 -5.97 -4.42
CA THR A 14 6.42 -5.59 -3.31
C THR A 14 6.60 -6.73 -2.31
N PHE A 15 5.50 -7.45 -1.99
CA PHE A 15 5.51 -8.45 -0.93
C PHE A 15 5.58 -9.89 -1.47
N GLU A 16 5.62 -10.08 -2.79
CA GLU A 16 5.59 -11.38 -3.47
C GLU A 16 4.38 -12.23 -3.05
N ILE A 17 3.21 -11.60 -2.95
CA ILE A 17 1.95 -12.21 -2.52
C ILE A 17 0.91 -12.20 -3.63
N THR A 18 -0.14 -12.98 -3.43
CA THR A 18 -1.29 -13.07 -4.33
C THR A 18 -2.44 -12.18 -3.85
N GLU A 19 -3.27 -11.71 -4.79
CA GLU A 19 -4.34 -10.76 -4.47
C GLU A 19 -5.44 -11.32 -3.54
N ASP A 20 -5.55 -12.64 -3.41
CA ASP A 20 -6.54 -13.32 -2.56
C ASP A 20 -6.32 -13.06 -1.06
N ILE A 21 -5.09 -12.75 -0.65
CA ILE A 21 -4.78 -12.47 0.77
C ILE A 21 -4.86 -10.97 1.10
N LEU A 22 -4.94 -10.09 0.09
CA LEU A 22 -4.96 -8.63 0.30
C LEU A 22 -6.09 -8.16 1.24
N PRO A 23 -7.33 -8.71 1.14
CA PRO A 23 -8.36 -8.42 2.12
C PRO A 23 -7.92 -8.90 3.51
N GLY A 24 -7.71 -7.96 4.42
CA GLY A 24 -7.26 -8.19 5.78
C GLY A 24 -5.75 -8.19 5.97
N TYR A 25 -4.96 -8.00 4.90
CA TYR A 25 -3.49 -8.04 4.94
C TYR A 25 -2.89 -6.84 5.68
N LYS A 26 -1.97 -7.13 6.62
CA LYS A 26 -1.42 -6.16 7.57
C LYS A 26 0.10 -6.24 7.68
N TYR A 27 0.67 -5.16 8.20
CA TYR A 27 2.08 -5.10 8.59
C TYR A 27 2.44 -6.32 9.48
N GLN A 28 3.54 -7.01 9.16
CA GLN A 28 4.01 -8.25 9.79
C GLN A 28 3.13 -9.51 9.61
N ASP A 29 2.09 -9.51 8.75
CA ASP A 29 1.38 -10.75 8.41
C ASP A 29 2.27 -11.74 7.63
N THR A 30 3.26 -11.22 6.90
CA THR A 30 4.31 -12.02 6.24
C THR A 30 5.70 -11.48 6.57
N PRO A 31 6.76 -12.28 6.35
CA PRO A 31 8.13 -11.81 6.50
C PRO A 31 8.54 -10.69 5.52
N SER A 32 7.86 -10.56 4.38
CA SER A 32 8.15 -9.54 3.37
C SER A 32 7.58 -8.17 3.74
N TRP A 33 6.53 -8.11 4.56
CA TRP A 33 6.02 -6.85 5.08
C TRP A 33 6.69 -6.47 6.41
N ASP A 34 7.97 -6.13 6.31
CA ASP A 34 8.79 -5.55 7.38
C ASP A 34 9.00 -4.03 7.18
N SER A 35 9.96 -3.43 7.89
CA SER A 35 10.24 -2.00 7.77
C SER A 35 10.80 -1.59 6.40
N VAL A 36 11.55 -2.47 5.73
CA VAL A 36 12.12 -2.17 4.40
C VAL A 36 11.05 -2.36 3.33
N GLY A 37 10.33 -3.48 3.36
CA GLY A 37 9.22 -3.75 2.44
C GLY A 37 8.14 -2.68 2.54
N HIS A 38 7.87 -2.18 3.75
CA HIS A 38 6.96 -1.06 3.94
C HIS A 38 7.42 0.19 3.21
N MET A 39 8.68 0.61 3.36
CA MET A 39 9.22 1.77 2.65
C MET A 39 9.27 1.58 1.13
N SER A 40 9.54 0.36 0.67
CA SER A 40 9.47 0.03 -0.77
C SER A 40 8.07 0.19 -1.33
N MET A 41 7.05 -0.29 -0.61
CA MET A 41 5.65 -0.12 -0.97
C MET A 41 5.27 1.37 -1.01
N ILE A 42 5.68 2.16 -0.01
CA ILE A 42 5.41 3.61 0.03
C ILE A 42 6.01 4.31 -1.18
N ALA A 43 7.28 4.05 -1.51
CA ALA A 43 7.93 4.66 -2.68
C ALA A 43 7.19 4.32 -3.99
N ALA A 44 6.76 3.06 -4.15
CA ALA A 44 6.00 2.64 -5.32
C ALA A 44 4.61 3.30 -5.41
N LEU A 45 3.95 3.54 -4.26
CA LEU A 45 2.68 4.28 -4.20
C LEU A 45 2.87 5.74 -4.60
N GLU A 46 3.87 6.41 -4.04
CA GLU A 46 4.22 7.80 -4.36
C GLU A 46 4.50 7.97 -5.85
N GLU A 47 5.32 7.09 -6.45
CA GLU A 47 5.62 7.11 -7.88
C GLU A 47 4.38 6.83 -8.74
N THR A 48 3.57 5.82 -8.38
CA THR A 48 2.44 5.38 -9.21
C THR A 48 1.27 6.37 -9.22
N PHE A 49 1.07 7.06 -8.09
CA PHE A 49 -0.03 8.00 -7.91
C PHE A 49 0.39 9.47 -8.00
N ASP A 50 1.69 9.76 -8.15
CA ASP A 50 2.25 11.12 -8.17
C ASP A 50 1.86 11.92 -6.92
N ILE A 51 2.03 11.27 -5.75
CA ILE A 51 1.73 11.81 -4.43
C ILE A 51 2.97 11.78 -3.54
N MET A 52 2.92 12.50 -2.42
CA MET A 52 3.94 12.45 -1.37
C MET A 52 3.24 12.20 -0.05
N LEU A 53 3.56 11.09 0.61
CA LEU A 53 2.95 10.68 1.87
C LEU A 53 3.71 11.32 3.03
N ASP A 54 2.97 11.92 3.95
CA ASP A 54 3.56 12.46 5.18
C ASP A 54 4.06 11.33 6.08
N THR A 55 5.08 11.61 6.89
CA THR A 55 5.69 10.60 7.78
C THR A 55 4.68 9.99 8.76
N GLU A 56 3.71 10.77 9.24
CA GLU A 56 2.64 10.26 10.10
C GLU A 56 1.75 9.26 9.36
N ASP A 57 1.41 9.53 8.10
CA ASP A 57 0.60 8.64 7.27
C ASP A 57 1.37 7.38 6.88
N ILE A 58 2.67 7.49 6.63
CA ILE A 58 3.54 6.32 6.43
C ILE A 58 3.49 5.42 7.67
N ILE A 59 3.69 5.98 8.87
CA ILE A 59 3.65 5.21 10.12
C ILE A 59 2.26 4.59 10.37
N ASP A 60 1.18 5.31 10.06
CA ASP A 60 -0.20 4.84 10.24
C ASP A 60 -0.62 3.78 9.21
N PHE A 61 0.12 3.63 8.10
CA PHE A 61 -0.17 2.68 7.04
C PHE A 61 0.15 1.25 7.50
N SER A 62 -0.83 0.67 8.18
CA SER A 62 -0.71 -0.62 8.89
C SER A 62 -1.43 -1.78 8.22
N SER A 63 -2.26 -1.53 7.21
CA SER A 63 -2.97 -2.57 6.46
C SER A 63 -3.33 -2.14 5.04
N TRP A 64 -3.71 -3.11 4.21
CA TRP A 64 -4.24 -2.86 2.86
C TRP A 64 -5.52 -2.02 2.89
N GLU A 65 -6.43 -2.22 3.84
CA GLU A 65 -7.59 -1.35 4.01
C GLU A 65 -7.18 0.05 4.46
N LYS A 66 -6.26 0.14 5.43
CA LYS A 66 -5.83 1.41 5.98
C LYS A 66 -5.14 2.27 4.94
N GLY A 67 -4.34 1.67 4.07
CA GLY A 67 -3.72 2.35 2.96
C GLY A 67 -4.73 2.99 2.01
N LYS A 68 -5.84 2.31 1.69
CA LYS A 68 -6.91 2.92 0.88
C LYS A 68 -7.57 4.11 1.57
N GLU A 69 -7.70 4.10 2.89
CA GLU A 69 -8.21 5.25 3.65
C GLU A 69 -7.22 6.43 3.61
N ILE A 70 -5.93 6.15 3.77
CA ILE A 70 -4.86 7.16 3.75
C ILE A 70 -4.78 7.80 2.36
N LEU A 71 -4.78 6.99 1.30
CA LEU A 71 -4.70 7.46 -0.08
C LEU A 71 -5.83 8.43 -0.46
N LYS A 72 -7.02 8.31 0.16
CA LYS A 72 -8.11 9.27 -0.04
C LYS A 72 -7.77 10.69 0.43
N LYS A 73 -6.88 10.85 1.41
CA LYS A 73 -6.41 12.17 1.86
C LYS A 73 -5.61 12.90 0.77
N TYR A 74 -5.07 12.13 -0.18
CA TYR A 74 -4.25 12.59 -1.29
C TYR A 74 -5.01 12.54 -2.63
N ASP A 75 -6.34 12.60 -2.58
CA ASP A 75 -7.23 12.54 -3.76
C ASP A 75 -7.12 11.23 -4.59
N VAL A 76 -6.57 10.17 -4.00
CA VAL A 76 -6.48 8.84 -4.62
C VAL A 76 -7.58 7.93 -4.09
N GLU A 77 -8.65 7.78 -4.86
CA GLU A 77 -9.74 6.86 -4.52
C GLU A 77 -9.45 5.46 -5.06
N VAL A 78 -9.35 4.49 -4.15
CA VAL A 78 -9.14 3.07 -4.44
C VAL A 78 -10.45 2.31 -4.14
N ALA A 79 -11.19 1.96 -5.20
CA ALA A 79 -12.50 1.31 -5.15
C ALA A 79 -12.56 0.05 -6.01
#